data_AF-A0A068JE48-F1
#
_entry.id   AF-A0A068JE48-F1
#
_cell.length_a   1.000
_cell.length_b   1.000
_cell.length_c   1.000
_cell.angle_alpha   90.00
_cell.angle_beta   90.00
_cell.angle_gamma   90.00
#
_symmetry.space_group_name_H-M   'P 1'
#
loop_
_entity.id
_entity.type
_entity.pdbx_description
1 polymer ?
#
loop_
_entity_poly.entity_id
_entity_poly.type
_entity_poly.pdbx_seq_one_letter_code
_entity_poly.pdbx_strand_id
1 'polypeptide(L)'
;GPFEKLIRGSKLRTLDGREYVRKVSENCVAHMESVGTYSEAEEKAIEEFRNAFKDQNFPPGSTVFYKQSPTGTLGLSFSKDETIPEHEHAVIDNKPLSEAVLETMIGEIPVSPALKESLATRFHQFFKELEANPNNEN
;
A
#
# COMPACT_ATOMS: atom_id res chain seq x y z
N GLY A 1 8.02 -2.33 9.77
CA GLY A 1 7.78 -2.32 11.23
C GLY A 1 6.63 -3.23 11.62
N PRO A 2 6.57 -3.71 12.88
CA PRO A 2 5.60 -4.72 13.36
C PRO A 2 4.24 -4.11 13.76
N PHE A 3 3.64 -3.34 12.86
CA PHE A 3 2.34 -2.70 13.03
C PHE A 3 1.59 -2.66 11.70
N GLU A 4 0.28 -2.49 11.73
CA GLU A 4 -0.53 -2.36 10.51
C GLU A 4 -0.27 -1.01 9.83
N LYS A 5 -0.32 -0.97 8.49
CA LYS A 5 -0.33 0.27 7.71
C LYS A 5 -1.52 0.27 6.78
N LEU A 6 -2.15 1.43 6.65
CA LEU A 6 -3.23 1.66 5.70
C LEU A 6 -2.79 2.68 4.65
N ILE A 7 -2.75 2.26 3.40
CA ILE A 7 -2.43 3.13 2.27
C ILE A 7 -3.73 3.48 1.56
N ARG A 8 -3.95 4.78 1.33
CA ARG A 8 -5.16 5.30 0.68
C ARG A 8 -4.80 5.98 -0.65
N GLY A 9 -5.26 5.42 -1.76
CA GLY A 9 -5.08 5.96 -3.10
C GLY A 9 -6.37 6.49 -3.70
N SER A 10 -6.59 7.80 -3.60
CA SER A 10 -7.75 8.51 -4.17
C SER A 10 -7.45 9.05 -5.57
N LYS A 11 -8.39 8.89 -6.51
CA LYS A 11 -8.13 9.14 -7.92
C LYS A 11 -8.49 10.58 -8.29
N LEU A 12 -7.58 11.24 -9.00
CA LEU A 12 -7.82 12.58 -9.56
C LEU A 12 -8.42 12.54 -10.97
N ARG A 13 -8.25 11.42 -11.68
CA ARG A 13 -8.78 11.18 -13.03
C ARG A 13 -9.38 9.78 -13.09
N THR A 14 -10.32 9.58 -14.00
CA THR A 14 -10.88 8.25 -14.26
C THR A 14 -9.76 7.30 -14.68
N LEU A 15 -9.68 6.15 -14.01
CA LEU A 15 -8.74 5.06 -14.34
C LEU A 15 -9.47 3.73 -14.32
N ASP A 16 -9.28 2.93 -15.37
CA ASP A 16 -9.68 1.53 -15.37
C ASP A 16 -8.83 0.75 -14.34
N GLY A 17 -9.44 -0.21 -13.65
CA GLY A 17 -8.78 -0.97 -12.59
C GLY A 17 -7.58 -1.76 -13.11
N ARG A 18 -7.66 -2.31 -14.33
CA ARG A 18 -6.56 -3.07 -14.95
C ARG A 18 -5.42 -2.14 -15.32
N GLU A 19 -5.73 -0.96 -15.87
CA GLU A 19 -4.71 0.04 -16.19
C GLU A 19 -3.97 0.51 -14.94
N TYR A 20 -4.71 0.79 -13.87
CA TYR A 20 -4.15 1.22 -12.59
C TYR A 20 -3.28 0.13 -11.96
N VAL A 21 -3.82 -1.08 -11.78
CA VAL A 21 -3.11 -2.17 -11.09
C VAL A 21 -1.91 -2.67 -11.90
N ARG A 22 -1.93 -2.57 -13.23
CA ARG A 22 -0.80 -2.96 -14.08
C ARG A 22 0.47 -2.28 -13.61
N LYS A 23 0.46 -0.95 -13.48
CA LYS A 23 1.67 -0.21 -13.11
C LYS A 23 2.11 -0.47 -11.67
N VAL A 24 1.15 -0.58 -10.75
CA VAL A 24 1.44 -0.92 -9.35
C VAL A 24 2.10 -2.30 -9.27
N SER A 25 1.52 -3.30 -9.95
CA SER A 25 2.05 -4.66 -9.98
C SER A 25 3.42 -4.76 -10.64
N GLU A 26 3.69 -4.03 -11.73
CA GLU A 26 5.02 -3.98 -12.36
C GLU A 26 6.10 -3.49 -11.38
N ASN A 27 5.81 -2.41 -10.64
CA ASN A 27 6.75 -1.88 -9.67
C ASN A 27 6.97 -2.86 -8.50
N CYS A 28 5.92 -3.56 -8.05
CA CYS A 28 6.04 -4.57 -7.01
C CYS A 28 6.89 -5.77 -7.46
N VAL A 29 6.67 -6.27 -8.68
CA VAL A 29 7.48 -7.34 -9.28
C VAL A 29 8.94 -6.92 -9.37
N ALA A 30 9.22 -5.75 -9.97
CA ALA A 30 10.58 -5.25 -10.09
C ALA A 30 11.28 -5.11 -8.73
N HIS A 31 10.56 -4.65 -7.70
CA HIS A 31 11.09 -4.60 -6.34
C HIS A 31 11.39 -6.01 -5.81
N MET A 32 10.44 -6.93 -5.84
CA MET A 32 10.62 -8.30 -5.33
C MET A 32 11.75 -9.05 -6.06
N GLU A 33 11.89 -8.86 -7.37
CA GLU A 33 13.01 -9.39 -8.17
C GLU A 33 14.36 -8.80 -7.68
N SER A 34 14.41 -7.48 -7.46
CA SER A 34 15.65 -6.80 -7.03
C SER A 34 16.16 -7.27 -5.66
N VAL A 35 15.26 -7.71 -4.77
CA VAL A 35 15.60 -8.24 -3.43
C VAL A 35 15.58 -9.77 -3.35
N GLY A 36 15.42 -10.47 -4.49
CA GLY A 36 15.50 -11.92 -4.59
C GLY A 36 14.34 -12.67 -3.92
N THR A 37 13.15 -12.07 -3.84
CA THR A 37 11.95 -12.65 -3.20
C THR A 37 10.87 -13.08 -4.19
N TYR A 38 11.05 -12.85 -5.49
CA TYR A 38 10.06 -13.20 -6.51
C TYR A 38 10.17 -14.68 -6.94
N SER A 39 9.20 -15.49 -6.49
CA SER A 39 9.05 -16.91 -6.87
C SER A 39 7.66 -17.19 -7.46
N GLU A 40 7.34 -18.47 -7.72
CA GLU A 40 6.01 -18.90 -8.16
C GLU A 40 4.89 -18.47 -7.18
N ALA A 41 5.19 -18.36 -5.88
CA ALA A 41 4.22 -17.91 -4.88
C ALA A 41 3.89 -16.42 -5.09
N GLU A 42 4.89 -15.58 -5.32
CA GLU A 42 4.72 -14.15 -5.58
C GLU A 42 4.08 -13.89 -6.94
N GLU A 43 4.38 -14.70 -7.95
CA GLU A 43 3.71 -14.64 -9.26
C GLU A 43 2.20 -14.87 -9.12
N LYS A 44 1.79 -15.94 -8.40
CA LYS A 44 0.37 -16.21 -8.10
C LYS A 44 -0.27 -15.08 -7.30
N ALA A 45 0.44 -14.54 -6.30
CA ALA A 45 -0.06 -13.41 -5.52
C ALA A 45 -0.26 -12.15 -6.39
N ILE A 46 0.62 -11.91 -7.38
CA ILE A 46 0.46 -10.82 -8.36
C ILE A 46 -0.73 -11.06 -9.29
N GLU A 47 -1.01 -12.29 -9.68
CA GLU A 47 -2.21 -12.63 -10.44
C GLU A 47 -3.49 -12.38 -9.63
N GLU A 48 -3.54 -12.83 -8.37
CA GLU A 48 -4.63 -12.54 -7.44
C GLU A 48 -4.83 -11.04 -7.25
N PHE A 49 -3.72 -10.31 -7.08
CA PHE A 49 -3.71 -8.86 -6.98
C PHE A 49 -4.31 -8.20 -8.21
N ARG A 50 -3.89 -8.57 -9.42
CA ARG A 50 -4.47 -8.04 -10.68
C ARG A 50 -5.94 -8.42 -10.83
N ASN A 51 -6.31 -9.64 -10.46
CA ASN A 51 -7.67 -10.14 -10.55
C ASN A 51 -8.64 -9.39 -9.64
N ALA A 52 -8.22 -8.96 -8.46
CA ALA A 52 -9.04 -8.15 -7.56
C ALA A 52 -9.45 -6.79 -8.17
N PHE A 53 -8.69 -6.29 -9.15
CA PHE A 53 -8.95 -5.02 -9.83
C PHE A 53 -9.67 -5.17 -11.18
N LYS A 54 -9.88 -6.41 -11.66
CA LYS A 54 -10.27 -6.68 -13.06
C LYS A 54 -11.63 -6.10 -13.47
N ASP A 55 -12.53 -5.93 -12.50
CA ASP A 55 -13.90 -5.42 -12.65
C ASP A 55 -14.08 -4.04 -11.97
N GLN A 56 -12.97 -3.43 -11.52
CA GLN A 56 -12.99 -2.12 -10.86
C GLN A 56 -12.83 -1.01 -11.88
N ASN A 57 -13.53 0.10 -11.64
CA ASN A 57 -13.32 1.36 -12.35
C ASN A 57 -13.27 2.50 -11.33
N PHE A 58 -12.34 3.42 -11.52
CA PHE A 58 -12.05 4.46 -10.54
C PHE A 58 -12.31 5.85 -11.11
N PRO A 59 -13.55 6.38 -11.06
CA PRO A 59 -13.81 7.78 -11.38
C PRO A 59 -13.10 8.72 -10.37
N PRO A 60 -12.97 10.02 -10.67
CA PRO A 60 -12.43 10.98 -9.73
C PRO A 60 -13.12 10.92 -8.36
N GLY A 61 -12.34 10.95 -7.28
CA GLY A 61 -12.82 10.82 -5.90
C GLY A 61 -12.95 9.39 -5.38
N SER A 62 -13.02 8.39 -6.26
CA SER A 62 -12.98 6.99 -5.84
C SER A 62 -11.61 6.62 -5.26
N THR A 63 -11.60 5.65 -4.35
CA THR A 63 -10.44 5.33 -3.53
C THR A 63 -10.17 3.84 -3.49
N VAL A 64 -8.88 3.48 -3.49
CA VAL A 64 -8.41 2.14 -3.13
C VAL A 64 -7.72 2.22 -1.78
N PHE A 65 -7.93 1.20 -0.97
CA PHE A 65 -7.26 1.01 0.31
C PHE A 65 -6.43 -0.26 0.25
N TYR A 66 -5.17 -0.16 0.66
CA TYR A 66 -4.28 -1.28 0.89
C TYR A 66 -4.02 -1.40 2.38
N LYS A 67 -4.52 -2.46 3.00
CA LYS A 67 -4.28 -2.77 4.41
C LYS A 67 -3.14 -3.76 4.51
N GLN A 68 -1.98 -3.27 4.95
CA GLN A 68 -0.78 -4.07 5.14
C GLN A 68 -0.74 -4.59 6.58
N SER A 69 -1.09 -5.86 6.77
CA SER A 69 -1.01 -6.52 8.07
C SER A 69 0.44 -6.77 8.48
N PRO A 70 0.79 -6.64 9.79
CA PRO A 70 2.10 -7.05 10.27
C PRO A 70 2.39 -8.55 10.12
N THR A 71 1.35 -9.38 9.88
CA THR A 71 1.48 -10.83 9.67
C THR A 71 1.79 -11.21 8.22
N GLY A 72 1.87 -10.24 7.29
CA GLY A 72 2.24 -10.50 5.90
C GLY A 72 1.08 -10.59 4.91
N THR A 73 -0.15 -10.25 5.31
CA THR A 73 -1.29 -10.19 4.39
C THR A 73 -1.48 -8.79 3.79
N LEU A 74 -2.03 -8.73 2.58
CA LEU A 74 -2.43 -7.50 1.90
C LEU A 74 -3.95 -7.51 1.68
N GLY A 75 -4.66 -6.69 2.44
CA GLY A 75 -6.08 -6.46 2.27
C GLY A 75 -6.35 -5.38 1.24
N LEU A 76 -7.34 -5.60 0.38
CA LEU A 76 -7.76 -4.67 -0.67
C LEU A 76 -9.20 -4.25 -0.44
N SER A 77 -9.45 -2.95 -0.40
CA SER A 77 -10.81 -2.40 -0.36
C SER A 77 -10.98 -1.29 -1.38
N PHE A 78 -12.19 -1.14 -1.91
CA PHE A 78 -12.52 -0.13 -2.91
C PHE A 78 -13.72 0.68 -2.44
N SER A 79 -13.65 2.00 -2.61
CA SER A 79 -14.75 2.90 -2.31
C SER A 79 -15.02 3.84 -3.48
N LYS A 80 -16.30 4.24 -3.62
CA LYS A 80 -16.73 5.25 -4.59
C LYS A 80 -16.32 6.67 -4.16
N ASP A 81 -15.97 6.84 -2.89
CA ASP A 81 -15.49 8.08 -2.29
C ASP A 81 -14.28 7.79 -1.38
N GLU A 82 -14.09 8.55 -0.31
CA GLU A 82 -13.00 8.37 0.66
C GLU A 82 -13.40 7.56 1.92
N THR A 83 -14.62 7.04 1.98
CA THR A 83 -15.08 6.21 3.08
C THR A 83 -14.36 4.87 3.08
N ILE A 84 -13.89 4.43 4.25
CA ILE A 84 -13.22 3.14 4.41
C ILE A 84 -14.31 2.06 4.46
N PRO A 85 -14.32 1.08 3.53
CA PRO A 85 -15.27 -0.03 3.59
C PRO A 85 -15.08 -0.89 4.85
N GLU A 86 -16.18 -1.40 5.41
CA GLU A 86 -16.16 -2.28 6.60
C GLU A 86 -15.49 -3.64 6.33
N HIS A 87 -15.55 -4.10 5.09
CA HIS A 87 -15.02 -5.39 4.66
C HIS A 87 -14.09 -5.23 3.47
N GLU A 88 -13.05 -6.06 3.48
CA GLU A 88 -12.11 -6.15 2.37
C GLU A 88 -12.76 -6.87 1.19
N HIS A 89 -12.51 -6.36 0.00
CA HIS A 89 -12.89 -7.02 -1.25
C HIS A 89 -12.08 -8.29 -1.48
N ALA A 90 -10.79 -8.27 -1.11
CA ALA A 90 -9.88 -9.41 -1.21
C ALA A 90 -8.78 -9.31 -0.14
N VAL A 91 -8.25 -10.46 0.26
CA VAL A 91 -7.09 -10.56 1.16
C VAL A 91 -6.10 -11.51 0.52
N ILE A 92 -4.87 -11.04 0.31
CA ILE A 92 -3.79 -11.82 -0.32
C ILE A 92 -2.78 -12.17 0.74
N ASP A 93 -2.54 -13.46 0.94
CA ASP A 93 -1.56 -13.97 1.91
C ASP A 93 -0.20 -14.14 1.25
N ASN A 94 0.50 -13.02 1.07
CA ASN A 94 1.86 -13.00 0.54
C ASN A 94 2.64 -11.81 1.10
N LYS A 95 3.59 -12.12 1.98
CA LYS A 95 4.37 -11.09 2.68
C LYS A 95 5.22 -10.22 1.74
N PRO A 96 5.99 -10.78 0.78
CA PRO A 96 6.75 -9.96 -0.16
C PRO A 96 5.88 -8.95 -0.92
N LEU A 97 4.73 -9.38 -1.45
CA LEU A 97 3.80 -8.48 -2.13
C LEU A 97 3.23 -7.43 -1.18
N SER A 98 2.82 -7.83 0.02
CA SER A 98 2.26 -6.94 1.05
C SER A 98 3.23 -5.81 1.40
N GLU A 99 4.52 -6.10 1.51
CA GLU A 99 5.57 -5.11 1.77
C GLU A 99 5.93 -4.30 0.53
N ALA A 100 5.96 -4.92 -0.66
CA ALA A 100 6.32 -4.27 -1.92
C ALA A 100 5.41 -3.09 -2.27
N VAL A 101 4.10 -3.16 -1.98
CA VAL A 101 3.18 -2.06 -2.29
C VAL A 101 3.62 -0.77 -1.60
N LEU A 102 3.96 -0.81 -0.31
CA LEU A 102 4.43 0.37 0.42
C LEU A 102 5.86 0.75 0.02
N GLU A 103 6.72 -0.24 -0.19
CA GLU A 103 8.12 -0.01 -0.55
C GLU A 103 8.25 0.75 -1.88
N THR A 104 7.42 0.44 -2.88
CA THR A 104 7.42 1.22 -4.13
C THR A 104 7.01 2.69 -3.95
N MET A 105 6.34 3.03 -2.85
CA MET A 105 5.88 4.40 -2.56
C MET A 105 6.87 5.23 -1.76
N ILE A 106 7.54 4.64 -0.76
CA ILE A 106 8.36 5.37 0.22
C ILE A 106 9.76 4.79 0.41
N GLY A 107 10.08 3.72 -0.32
CA GLY A 107 11.35 3.01 -0.27
C GLY A 107 12.53 3.81 -0.78
N GLU A 108 13.60 3.11 -1.15
CA GLU A 108 14.82 3.75 -1.67
C GLU A 108 14.57 4.49 -2.99
N ILE A 109 13.81 3.89 -3.90
CA ILE A 109 13.42 4.45 -5.20
C ILE A 109 11.89 4.68 -5.22
N PRO A 110 11.40 5.78 -4.60
CA PRO A 110 9.96 5.99 -4.43
C PRO A 110 9.30 6.55 -5.69
N VAL A 111 8.08 6.10 -5.98
CA VAL A 111 7.23 6.76 -6.99
C VAL A 111 6.79 8.17 -6.57
N SER A 112 6.79 8.47 -5.27
CA SER A 112 6.42 9.78 -4.73
C SER A 112 7.41 10.26 -3.67
N PRO A 113 8.45 11.02 -4.06
CA PRO A 113 9.39 11.62 -3.10
C PRO A 113 8.69 12.47 -2.02
N ALA A 114 7.61 13.17 -2.39
CA ALA A 114 6.81 13.98 -1.48
C ALA A 114 6.17 13.16 -0.35
N LEU A 115 5.77 11.90 -0.61
CA LEU A 115 5.23 11.04 0.43
C LEU A 115 6.29 10.70 1.49
N LYS A 116 7.51 10.37 1.04
CA LYS A 116 8.64 10.06 1.92
C LYS A 116 9.04 11.28 2.77
N GLU A 117 9.10 12.46 2.16
CA GLU A 117 9.38 13.73 2.86
C GLU A 117 8.32 14.08 3.91
N SER A 118 7.04 13.92 3.55
CA SER A 118 5.91 14.15 4.46
C SER A 118 5.98 13.25 5.69
N LEU A 119 6.25 11.95 5.50
CA LEU A 119 6.43 11.01 6.61
C LEU A 119 7.62 11.38 7.49
N ALA A 120 8.79 11.65 6.88
CA ALA A 120 10.00 12.01 7.61
C ALA A 120 9.77 13.25 8.50
N THR A 121 9.15 14.29 7.94
CA THR A 121 8.86 15.54 8.65
C THR A 121 7.91 15.32 9.82
N ARG A 122 6.78 14.63 9.58
CA ARG A 122 5.73 14.44 10.59
C ARG A 122 6.16 13.48 11.69
N PHE A 123 6.91 12.43 11.37
CA PHE A 123 7.45 11.53 12.38
C PHE A 123 8.54 12.18 13.22
N HIS A 124 9.43 12.98 12.62
CA HIS A 124 10.41 13.74 13.39
C HIS A 124 9.75 14.65 14.43
N GLN A 125 8.69 15.36 14.04
CA GLN A 125 7.92 16.18 14.97
C GLN A 125 7.24 15.33 16.05
N PHE A 126 6.56 14.25 15.66
CA PHE A 126 5.87 13.36 16.59
C PHE A 126 6.81 12.76 17.64
N PHE A 127 8.00 12.29 17.23
CA PHE A 127 8.98 11.72 18.17
C PHE A 127 9.53 12.78 19.13
N LYS A 128 9.78 14.01 18.66
CA LYS A 128 10.16 15.12 19.55
C LYS A 128 9.09 15.44 20.59
N GLU A 129 7.82 15.42 20.19
CA GLU A 129 6.70 15.66 21.11
C GLU A 129 6.58 14.53 22.14
N LEU A 130 6.84 13.28 21.75
CA LEU A 130 6.86 12.14 22.67
C LEU A 130 7.99 12.24 23.70
N GLU A 131 9.20 12.63 23.28
CA GLU A 131 10.36 12.83 24.14
C GLU A 131 10.19 14.00 25.10
N ALA A 132 9.53 15.08 24.66
CA ALA A 132 9.29 16.27 25.45
C ALA A 132 8.14 16.13 26.46
N ASN A 133 7.35 15.05 26.40
CA ASN A 133 6.20 14.85 27.27
C ASN A 133 6.57 13.96 28.48
N PRO A 134 6.72 14.53 29.69
CA PRO A 134 7.21 13.81 30.88
C PRO A 134 6.25 12.72 31.41
N ASN A 135 5.09 12.52 30.79
CA ASN A 135 4.10 11.51 31.17
C ASN A 135 4.16 10.22 30.31
N ASN A 136 5.15 10.07 29.42
CA ASN A 136 5.32 8.89 28.55
C ASN A 136 6.18 7.76 29.16
N GLU A 137 6.66 7.91 30.40
CA GLU A 137 7.22 6.79 31.16
C GLU A 137 6.09 6.09 31.93
N ASN A 138 5.48 5.07 31.32
CA ASN A 138 4.79 3.96 32.00
C ASN A 138 4.63 2.76 31.06
#